data_AF-X1NY06-F1
#
_entry.id   AF-X1NY06-F1
#
_cell.length_a   1.000
_cell.length_b   1.000
_cell.length_c   1.000
_cell.angle_alpha   90.00
_cell.angle_beta   90.00
_cell.angle_gamma   90.00
#
_symmetry.space_group_name_H-M   'P 1'
#
loop_
_entity.id
_entity.type
_entity.pdbx_description
1 polymer ?
#
loop_
_entity_poly.entity_id
_entity_poly.type
_entity_poly.pdbx_seq_one_letter_code
_entity_poly.pdbx_strand_id
1 'polypeptide(L)'
;PRIIKGQAERTGVIFIDHLGYQTYELASGAEGVVVVGDDTVAIVGDILYRLQVPLLGIVDGDADGLLSKVHTPQASLIVTVRNDDAAGAKVFREIFNHQVKIAEKFAHVRTEILKLIKDDVIKLLKFNLRLSPDNPQ
;
A
#
# COMPACT_ATOMS: atom_id res chain seq x y z
N PRO A 1 -9.14 3.57 25.29
CA PRO A 1 -8.49 2.24 25.26
C PRO A 1 -9.50 1.14 24.84
N ARG A 2 -9.31 0.52 23.66
CA ARG A 2 -10.16 -0.58 23.20
C ARG A 2 -9.37 -1.88 23.32
N ILE A 3 -9.96 -2.85 24.01
CA ILE A 3 -9.38 -4.18 24.26
C ILE A 3 -9.20 -4.89 22.91
N ILE A 4 -7.95 -5.21 22.55
CA ILE A 4 -7.62 -6.02 21.38
C ILE A 4 -7.92 -7.48 21.76
N LYS A 5 -9.11 -7.98 21.38
CA LYS A 5 -9.32 -9.43 21.24
C LYS A 5 -8.28 -9.94 20.24
N GLY A 6 -7.60 -11.04 20.59
CA GLY A 6 -6.42 -11.56 19.90
C GLY A 6 -6.48 -11.39 18.38
N GLN A 7 -5.40 -10.83 17.81
CA GLN A 7 -5.25 -10.68 16.37
C GLN A 7 -5.47 -12.05 15.72
N ALA A 8 -6.61 -12.23 15.04
CA ALA A 8 -6.74 -13.31 14.07
C ALA A 8 -5.57 -13.20 13.09
N GLU A 9 -4.98 -14.34 12.70
CA GLU A 9 -3.87 -14.33 11.75
C GLU A 9 -4.30 -13.60 10.47
N ARG A 10 -3.58 -12.51 10.17
CA ARG A 10 -3.79 -11.76 8.94
C ARG A 10 -3.33 -12.59 7.75
N THR A 11 -4.15 -12.67 6.72
CA THR A 11 -3.89 -13.53 5.55
C THR A 11 -4.17 -12.84 4.24
N GLY A 12 -3.30 -13.10 3.28
CA GLY A 12 -3.45 -12.66 1.90
C GLY A 12 -3.11 -11.19 1.69
N VAL A 13 -3.18 -10.78 0.43
CA VAL A 13 -2.91 -9.41 -0.03
C VAL A 13 -4.14 -8.86 -0.72
N ILE A 14 -4.46 -7.60 -0.43
CA ILE A 14 -5.58 -6.86 -1.05
C ILE A 14 -5.02 -5.92 -2.12
N PHE A 15 -5.75 -5.78 -3.22
CA PHE A 15 -5.51 -4.77 -4.25
C PHE A 15 -6.57 -3.67 -4.18
N ILE A 16 -6.13 -2.41 -4.16
CA ILE A 16 -6.99 -1.22 -4.15
C ILE A 16 -6.54 -0.31 -5.27
N ASP A 17 -7.49 0.12 -6.10
CA ASP A 17 -7.22 0.88 -7.31
C ASP A 17 -8.25 1.98 -7.45
N HIS A 18 -7.82 3.24 -7.28
CA HIS A 18 -8.60 4.48 -7.44
C HIS A 18 -9.95 4.58 -6.67
N LEU A 19 -10.31 3.57 -5.87
CA LEU A 19 -11.58 3.47 -5.16
C LEU A 19 -11.34 2.93 -3.74
N GLY A 20 -11.23 3.84 -2.76
CA GLY A 20 -10.95 3.51 -1.36
C GLY A 20 -12.17 3.14 -0.49
N TYR A 21 -13.37 3.00 -1.04
CA TYR A 21 -14.64 2.95 -0.28
C TYR A 21 -14.78 1.74 0.66
N GLN A 22 -13.90 0.74 0.59
CA GLN A 22 -13.93 -0.45 1.46
C GLN A 22 -12.59 -0.78 2.13
N THR A 23 -11.63 0.14 2.09
CA THR A 23 -10.25 -0.07 2.59
C THR A 23 -10.22 -0.62 4.01
N TYR A 24 -11.01 -0.05 4.92
CA TYR A 24 -10.98 -0.45 6.33
C TYR A 24 -11.44 -1.89 6.56
N GLU A 25 -12.54 -2.28 5.90
CA GLU A 25 -13.10 -3.63 6.02
C GLU A 25 -12.17 -4.67 5.38
N LEU A 26 -11.69 -4.40 4.16
CA LEU A 26 -10.83 -5.29 3.40
C LEU A 26 -9.44 -5.47 4.02
N ALA A 27 -8.83 -4.39 4.53
CA ALA A 27 -7.45 -4.41 5.01
C ALA A 27 -7.30 -4.93 6.44
N SER A 28 -8.35 -4.89 7.26
CA SER A 28 -8.27 -5.23 8.69
C SER A 28 -7.71 -6.64 8.96
N GLY A 29 -8.02 -7.60 8.07
CA GLY A 29 -7.54 -8.98 8.11
C GLY A 29 -6.46 -9.33 7.09
N ALA A 30 -5.90 -8.36 6.35
CA ALA A 30 -4.92 -8.60 5.29
C ALA A 30 -3.47 -8.59 5.83
N GLU A 31 -2.60 -9.41 5.25
CA GLU A 31 -1.16 -9.40 5.55
C GLU A 31 -0.47 -8.15 4.98
N GLY A 32 -0.99 -7.63 3.86
CA GLY A 32 -0.58 -6.35 3.29
C GLY A 32 -1.52 -5.90 2.17
N VAL A 33 -1.29 -4.70 1.65
CA VAL A 33 -2.15 -4.07 0.64
C VAL A 33 -1.30 -3.51 -0.51
N VAL A 34 -1.76 -3.67 -1.74
CA VAL A 34 -1.24 -2.98 -2.93
C VAL A 34 -2.24 -1.89 -3.28
N VAL A 35 -1.75 -0.66 -3.47
CA VAL A 35 -2.58 0.52 -3.70
C VAL A 35 -2.06 1.27 -4.92
N VAL A 36 -2.97 1.68 -5.80
CA VAL A 36 -2.69 2.47 -7.02
C VAL A 36 -3.38 3.82 -6.93
N GLY A 37 -2.75 4.89 -7.43
CA GLY A 37 -3.24 6.26 -7.37
C GLY A 37 -2.53 7.07 -6.30
N ASP A 38 -1.94 8.20 -6.65
CA ASP A 38 -1.25 9.12 -5.72
C ASP A 38 -2.09 9.46 -4.48
N ASP A 39 -3.29 10.01 -4.68
CA ASP A 39 -4.19 10.41 -3.61
C ASP A 39 -4.80 9.22 -2.86
N THR A 40 -5.05 8.12 -3.58
CA THR A 40 -5.54 6.88 -2.98
C THR A 40 -4.47 6.30 -2.03
N VAL A 41 -3.21 6.25 -2.45
CA VAL A 41 -2.07 5.84 -1.62
C VAL A 41 -1.94 6.72 -0.38
N ALA A 42 -2.15 8.03 -0.52
CA ALA A 42 -2.08 8.95 0.60
C ALA A 42 -3.16 8.66 1.66
N ILE A 43 -4.42 8.57 1.24
CA ILE A 43 -5.58 8.34 2.14
C ILE A 43 -5.53 6.93 2.74
N VAL A 44 -5.31 5.92 1.90
CA VAL A 44 -5.22 4.52 2.34
C VAL A 44 -4.02 4.34 3.27
N GLY A 45 -2.89 5.00 3.01
CA GLY A 45 -1.72 4.99 3.87
C GLY A 45 -2.02 5.36 5.32
N ASP A 46 -2.74 6.47 5.55
CA ASP A 46 -3.10 6.90 6.91
C ASP A 46 -4.01 5.90 7.62
N ILE A 47 -4.95 5.30 6.90
CA ILE A 47 -5.83 4.24 7.43
C ILE A 47 -5.00 3.01 7.82
N LEU A 48 -4.13 2.56 6.93
CA LEU A 48 -3.31 1.36 7.14
C LEU A 48 -2.26 1.58 8.23
N TYR A 49 -1.76 2.80 8.40
CA TYR A 49 -0.89 3.17 9.51
C TYR A 49 -1.56 2.90 10.87
N ARG A 50 -2.85 3.25 11.01
CA ARG A 50 -3.60 2.95 12.25
C ARG A 50 -3.84 1.46 12.45
N LEU A 51 -3.97 0.70 11.36
CA LEU A 51 -4.15 -0.76 11.39
C LEU A 51 -2.82 -1.52 11.52
N GLN A 52 -1.67 -0.87 11.36
CA GLN A 52 -0.36 -1.52 11.29
C GLN A 52 -0.32 -2.62 10.21
N VAL A 53 -0.82 -2.31 9.01
CA VAL A 53 -0.84 -3.22 7.85
C VAL A 53 0.05 -2.62 6.75
N PRO A 54 1.14 -3.28 6.34
CA PRO A 54 2.07 -2.72 5.36
C PRO A 54 1.42 -2.55 3.97
N LEU A 55 1.91 -1.57 3.21
CA LEU A 55 1.42 -1.32 1.85
C LEU A 55 2.53 -1.21 0.81
N LEU A 56 2.20 -1.56 -0.43
CA LEU A 56 2.94 -1.21 -1.64
C LEU A 56 2.11 -0.19 -2.44
N GLY A 57 2.53 1.06 -2.44
CA GLY A 57 1.91 2.12 -3.23
C GLY A 57 2.56 2.22 -4.61
N ILE A 58 1.76 2.31 -5.66
CA ILE A 58 2.16 2.58 -7.03
C ILE A 58 1.57 3.94 -7.40
N VAL A 59 2.42 4.89 -7.75
CA VAL A 59 2.08 6.31 -7.98
C VAL A 59 2.82 6.80 -9.22
N ASP A 60 2.37 7.86 -9.89
CA ASP A 60 3.12 8.48 -10.98
C ASP A 60 3.51 9.95 -10.69
N GLY A 61 3.04 10.50 -9.58
CA GLY A 61 3.47 11.80 -9.06
C GLY A 61 2.56 12.96 -9.48
N ASP A 62 1.36 12.66 -9.99
CA ASP A 62 0.37 13.66 -10.41
C ASP A 62 -0.62 14.08 -9.31
N ALA A 63 -0.30 13.79 -8.04
CA ALA A 63 -1.14 14.05 -6.87
C ALA A 63 -1.88 15.41 -6.87
N ASP A 64 -3.19 15.39 -6.57
CA ASP A 64 -4.02 16.60 -6.42
C ASP A 64 -3.79 17.33 -5.09
N GLY A 65 -2.99 16.73 -4.19
CA GLY A 65 -2.58 17.34 -2.93
C GLY A 65 -3.60 17.17 -1.79
N LEU A 66 -4.40 16.10 -1.80
CA LEU A 66 -5.40 15.85 -0.76
C LEU A 66 -4.80 15.69 0.65
N LEU A 67 -3.53 15.27 0.75
CA LEU A 67 -2.80 15.17 2.00
C LEU A 67 -1.39 15.73 1.86
N SER A 68 -0.97 16.57 2.81
CA SER A 68 0.37 17.16 2.84
C SER A 68 1.47 16.19 3.29
N LYS A 69 1.10 15.09 3.94
CA LYS A 69 2.01 14.02 4.40
C LYS A 69 1.31 12.67 4.35
N VAL A 70 1.98 11.67 3.79
CA VAL A 70 1.55 10.27 3.81
C VAL A 70 2.18 9.58 5.01
N HIS A 71 1.37 9.06 5.93
CA HIS A 71 1.83 8.13 6.96
C HIS A 71 1.78 6.72 6.39
N THR A 72 2.88 5.97 6.47
CA THR A 72 2.89 4.56 6.08
C THR A 72 3.39 3.70 7.24
N PRO A 73 2.77 2.54 7.51
CA PRO A 73 3.28 1.60 8.51
C PRO A 73 4.63 1.02 8.10
N GLN A 74 5.33 0.42 9.06
CA GLN A 74 6.64 -0.20 8.81
C GLN A 74 6.56 -1.25 7.68
N ALA A 75 7.69 -1.44 6.97
CA ALA A 75 7.82 -2.35 5.83
C ALA A 75 6.99 -1.99 4.58
N SER A 76 6.37 -0.81 4.55
CA SER A 76 5.72 -0.25 3.36
C SER A 76 6.73 0.27 2.34
N LEU A 77 6.32 0.34 1.08
CA LEU A 77 7.09 0.85 -0.04
C LEU A 77 6.19 1.70 -0.94
N ILE A 78 6.65 2.86 -1.37
CA ILE A 78 6.00 3.61 -2.47
C ILE A 78 6.93 3.59 -3.68
N VAL A 79 6.37 3.26 -4.83
CA VAL A 79 7.05 3.13 -6.11
C VAL A 79 6.46 4.17 -7.06
N THR A 80 7.28 5.10 -7.49
CA THR A 80 6.90 6.03 -8.56
C THR A 80 7.19 5.37 -9.91
N VAL A 81 6.17 5.27 -10.75
CA VAL A 81 6.22 4.75 -12.11
C VAL A 81 5.90 5.86 -13.12
N ARG A 82 5.94 5.55 -14.42
CA ARG A 82 5.59 6.50 -15.49
C ARG A 82 4.09 6.78 -15.61
N ASN A 83 3.25 5.80 -15.30
CA ASN A 83 1.80 5.90 -15.33
C ASN A 83 1.24 4.79 -14.44
N ASP A 84 0.60 5.16 -13.34
CA ASP A 84 0.18 4.22 -12.32
C ASP A 84 -1.09 3.45 -12.71
N ASP A 85 -1.99 4.03 -13.49
CA ASP A 85 -3.14 3.36 -14.11
C ASP A 85 -2.70 2.12 -14.92
N ALA A 86 -1.75 2.29 -15.84
CA ALA A 86 -1.26 1.23 -16.69
C ALA A 86 -0.49 0.16 -15.89
N ALA A 87 0.33 0.60 -14.92
CA ALA A 87 1.05 -0.31 -14.03
C ALA A 87 0.09 -1.09 -13.13
N GLY A 88 -0.92 -0.42 -12.58
CA GLY A 88 -1.98 -0.97 -11.75
C GLY A 88 -2.80 -2.00 -12.50
N ALA A 89 -3.28 -1.68 -13.70
CA ALA A 89 -4.01 -2.62 -14.56
C ALA A 89 -3.17 -3.86 -14.90
N LYS A 90 -1.85 -3.69 -15.13
CA LYS A 90 -0.92 -4.80 -15.37
C LYS A 90 -0.79 -5.68 -14.13
N VAL A 91 -0.58 -5.10 -12.94
CA VAL A 91 -0.50 -5.82 -11.67
C VAL A 91 -1.79 -6.56 -11.37
N PHE A 92 -2.94 -5.91 -11.56
CA PHE A 92 -4.25 -6.50 -11.30
C PHE A 92 -4.50 -7.73 -12.17
N ARG A 93 -4.11 -7.66 -13.44
CA ARG A 93 -4.23 -8.78 -14.39
C ARG A 93 -3.22 -9.89 -14.09
N GLU A 94 -1.94 -9.57 -13.95
CA GLU A 94 -0.87 -10.58 -13.99
C GLU A 94 -0.53 -11.18 -12.62
N ILE A 95 -0.72 -10.43 -11.54
CA ILE A 95 -0.43 -10.89 -10.17
C ILE A 95 -1.71 -11.27 -9.43
N PHE A 96 -2.76 -10.47 -9.58
CA PHE A 96 -4.01 -10.68 -8.88
C PHE A 96 -5.04 -11.47 -9.68
N ASN A 97 -4.81 -11.73 -10.97
CA ASN A 97 -5.75 -12.41 -11.86
C ASN A 97 -7.19 -11.86 -11.76
N HIS A 98 -7.32 -10.53 -11.73
CA HIS A 98 -8.56 -9.80 -11.55
C HIS A 98 -9.30 -10.03 -10.21
N GLN A 99 -8.61 -10.54 -9.19
CA GLN A 99 -9.16 -10.72 -7.85
C GLN A 99 -8.73 -9.58 -6.92
N VAL A 100 -9.67 -9.04 -6.14
CA VAL A 100 -9.35 -8.00 -5.14
C VAL A 100 -8.50 -8.56 -4.00
N LYS A 101 -8.55 -9.88 -3.75
CA LYS A 101 -7.78 -10.57 -2.71
C LYS A 101 -7.14 -11.83 -3.26
N ILE A 102 -5.86 -12.04 -2.94
CA ILE A 102 -5.14 -13.29 -3.17
C ILE A 102 -4.61 -13.86 -1.85
N ALA A 103 -4.56 -15.18 -1.74
CA ALA A 103 -4.09 -15.90 -0.55
C ALA A 103 -2.56 -16.09 -0.54
N GLU A 104 -1.81 -15.02 -0.78
CA GLU A 104 -0.35 -15.03 -0.91
C GLU A 104 0.34 -14.22 0.18
N LYS A 105 1.65 -14.45 0.36
CA LYS A 105 2.48 -13.68 1.30
C LYS A 105 2.81 -12.30 0.74
N PHE A 106 2.66 -11.26 1.56
CA PHE A 106 2.86 -9.88 1.11
C PHE A 106 4.29 -9.63 0.59
N ALA A 107 5.29 -10.21 1.25
CA ALA A 107 6.68 -10.11 0.82
C ALA A 107 6.92 -10.73 -0.57
N HIS A 108 6.24 -11.83 -0.89
CA HIS A 108 6.32 -12.48 -2.19
C HIS A 108 5.64 -11.63 -3.26
N VAL A 109 4.38 -11.23 -3.04
CA VAL A 109 3.61 -10.38 -3.95
C VAL A 109 4.35 -9.08 -4.27
N ARG A 110 4.91 -8.41 -3.25
CA ARG A 110 5.74 -7.20 -3.43
C ARG A 110 6.93 -7.45 -4.37
N THR A 111 7.59 -8.59 -4.22
CA THR A 111 8.76 -8.93 -5.04
C THR A 111 8.35 -9.18 -6.50
N GLU A 112 7.25 -9.90 -6.72
CA GLU A 112 6.75 -10.17 -8.07
C GLU A 112 6.26 -8.91 -8.77
N ILE A 113 5.55 -8.02 -8.06
CA ILE A 113 5.14 -6.72 -8.60
C ILE A 113 6.37 -5.91 -9.03
N LEU A 114 7.38 -5.77 -8.16
CA LEU A 114 8.59 -5.01 -8.49
C LEU A 114 9.33 -5.55 -9.72
N LYS A 115 9.33 -6.87 -9.95
CA LYS A 115 9.88 -7.47 -11.17
C LYS A 115 9.03 -7.13 -12.39
N LEU A 116 7.70 -7.17 -12.24
CA LEU A 116 6.73 -6.96 -13.31
C LEU A 116 6.75 -5.52 -13.87
N ILE A 117 6.88 -4.53 -12.99
CA ILE A 117 6.85 -3.10 -13.35
C ILE A 117 8.23 -2.46 -13.45
N LYS A 118 9.31 -3.25 -13.35
CA LYS A 118 10.70 -2.75 -13.23
C LYS A 118 11.08 -1.72 -14.29
N ASP A 119 10.60 -1.88 -15.53
CA ASP A 119 10.94 -1.04 -16.67
C ASP A 119 10.14 0.28 -16.69
N ASP A 120 9.13 0.39 -15.83
CA ASP A 120 8.28 1.56 -15.65
C ASP A 120 8.66 2.39 -14.41
N VAL A 121 9.52 1.85 -13.52
CA VAL A 121 9.92 2.50 -12.26
C VAL A 121 10.83 3.70 -12.52
N ILE A 122 10.41 4.86 -12.02
CA ILE A 122 11.20 6.10 -12.00
C ILE A 122 11.93 6.25 -10.67
N LYS A 123 11.26 5.93 -9.54
CA LYS A 123 11.80 6.15 -8.19
C LYS A 123 11.24 5.14 -7.20
N LEU A 124 12.07 4.75 -6.23
CA LEU A 124 11.67 3.94 -5.08
C LEU A 124 11.82 4.75 -3.80
N LEU A 125 10.72 4.93 -3.05
CA LEU A 125 10.71 5.55 -1.74
C LEU A 125 10.54 4.46 -0.67
N LYS A 126 11.67 4.01 -0.13
CA LYS A 126 11.70 3.14 1.06
C LYS A 126 11.61 4.02 2.30
N PHE A 127 10.54 3.87 3.07
CA PHE A 127 10.45 4.49 4.39
C PHE A 127 11.28 3.66 5.39
N ASN A 128 12.59 3.92 5.43
CA ASN A 128 13.42 3.56 6.57
C ASN A 128 13.45 4.75 7.53
N LEU A 129 13.18 4.48 8.81
CA LEU A 129 13.04 5.46 9.90
C LEU A 129 13.96 6.69 9.79
N ARG A 130 13.34 7.88 9.78
CA ARG A 130 13.77 9.19 10.35
C ARG A 130 12.73 10.22 9.90
N LEU A 131 12.04 11.05 10.71
CA LEU A 131 12.17 11.62 12.07
C LEU A 131 10.75 12.00 12.60
N SER A 132 10.53 12.22 13.91
CA SER A 132 10.60 13.59 14.47
C SER A 132 11.20 13.63 15.88
N PRO A 133 12.01 14.66 16.21
CA PRO A 133 12.63 14.90 17.52
C PRO A 133 11.67 15.49 18.58
N ASP A 134 10.37 15.23 18.52
CA ASP A 134 9.43 15.82 19.47
C ASP A 134 8.95 14.77 20.48
N ASN A 135 9.75 14.59 21.51
CA ASN A 135 9.29 14.07 22.79
C ASN A 135 9.74 15.05 23.88
N PRO A 136 8.94 16.07 24.23
CA PRO A 136 9.20 16.81 25.46
C PRO A 136 8.95 15.84 26.62
N GLN A 137 9.99 15.65 27.45
CA GLN A 137 9.82 15.13 28.80
C GLN A 137 9.02 16.11 29.65
#